data_AF-A0A2E0N3F9-F1
#
_entry.id   AF-A0A2E0N3F9-F1
#
_cell.length_a   1.000
_cell.length_b   1.000
_cell.length_c   1.000
_cell.angle_alpha   90.00
_cell.angle_beta   90.00
_cell.angle_gamma   90.00
#
_symmetry.space_group_name_H-M   'P 1'
#
loop_
_entity.id
_entity.type
_entity.pdbx_description
1 polymer ?
#
loop_
_entity_poly.entity_id
_entity_poly.type
_entity_poly.pdbx_seq_one_letter_code
_entity_poly.pdbx_strand_id
1 'polypeptide(L)'
;SGSQVAFAREAGQLQPLFSVWGIASRNKLDRAIAAGVHGPKPLLPELNSITVDVTAESEFDFANINTQQELRALEQRLSRFGRNDGD
;
A
#
# COMPACT_ATOMS: atom_id res chain seq x y z
N SER A 1 13.96 -20.79 4.15
CA SER A 1 14.19 -19.36 3.85
C SER A 1 12.89 -18.61 4.03
N GLY A 2 12.88 -17.52 4.80
CA GLY A 2 11.67 -16.71 5.00
C GLY A 2 11.31 -15.89 3.75
N SER A 3 10.07 -15.43 3.67
CA SER A 3 9.61 -14.47 2.65
C SER A 3 10.44 -13.20 2.71
N GLN A 4 10.85 -12.66 1.55
CA GLN A 4 11.67 -11.43 1.55
C GLN A 4 10.81 -10.17 1.59
N VAL A 5 9.51 -10.30 1.32
CA VAL A 5 8.53 -9.22 1.38
C VAL A 5 7.14 -9.78 1.64
N ALA A 6 6.34 -9.03 2.41
CA ALA A 6 4.92 -9.27 2.62
C ALA A 6 4.12 -8.03 2.21
N PHE A 7 3.06 -8.22 1.43
CA PHE A 7 2.17 -7.15 0.95
C PHE A 7 0.79 -7.29 1.55
N ALA A 8 0.15 -6.16 1.88
CA ALA A 8 -1.25 -6.17 2.23
C ALA A 8 -2.14 -6.46 1.01
N ARG A 9 -3.23 -7.18 1.24
CA ARG A 9 -4.38 -7.27 0.33
C ARG A 9 -5.63 -6.91 1.12
N GLU A 10 -6.35 -5.90 0.65
CA GLU A 10 -7.58 -5.42 1.25
C GLU A 10 -8.69 -5.54 0.20
N ALA A 11 -9.84 -6.08 0.59
CA ALA A 11 -10.99 -6.34 -0.31
C ALA A 11 -10.62 -6.98 -1.67
N GLY A 12 -9.64 -7.90 -1.68
CA GLY A 12 -9.16 -8.56 -2.91
C GLY A 12 -8.17 -7.74 -3.75
N GLN A 13 -7.94 -6.47 -3.42
CA GLN A 13 -6.96 -5.60 -4.06
C GLN A 13 -5.61 -5.65 -3.33
N LEU A 14 -4.55 -5.97 -4.07
CA LEU A 14 -3.18 -5.83 -3.56
C LEU A 14 -2.85 -4.36 -3.30
N GLN A 15 -2.17 -4.10 -2.18
CA GLN A 15 -1.66 -2.79 -1.77
C GLN A 15 -0.12 -2.83 -1.72
N PRO A 16 0.58 -2.76 -2.87
CA PRO A 16 2.00 -3.10 -2.93
C PRO A 16 2.91 -2.15 -2.14
N LEU A 17 2.49 -0.90 -1.96
CA LEU A 17 3.22 0.09 -1.17
C LEU A 17 2.93 -0.02 0.33
N PHE A 18 1.93 -0.80 0.71
CA PHE A 18 1.64 -1.15 2.09
C PHE A 18 2.24 -2.53 2.36
N SER A 19 3.53 -2.54 2.67
CA SER A 19 4.33 -3.77 2.70
C SER A 19 5.47 -3.72 3.71
N VAL A 20 5.87 -4.90 4.16
CA VAL A 20 7.04 -5.10 5.02
C VAL A 20 8.13 -5.80 4.22
N TRP A 21 9.32 -5.22 4.22
CA TRP A 21 10.47 -5.67 3.45
C TRP A 21 11.56 -6.21 4.36
N GLY A 22 11.99 -7.45 4.11
CA GLY A 22 13.16 -8.01 4.77
C GLY A 22 14.44 -7.42 4.19
N ILE A 23 15.45 -7.15 5.02
CA ILE A 23 16.73 -6.55 4.59
C ILE A 23 17.44 -7.35 3.49
N ALA A 24 17.24 -8.67 3.47
CA ALA A 24 17.78 -9.57 2.45
C ALA A 24 17.26 -9.31 1.02
N SER A 25 16.20 -8.52 0.86
CA SER A 25 15.66 -8.12 -0.46
C SER A 25 16.49 -7.04 -1.17
N ARG A 26 17.31 -6.27 -0.43
CA ARG A 26 18.02 -5.07 -0.93
C ARG A 26 18.81 -5.32 -2.22
N ASN A 27 19.68 -6.33 -2.22
CA ASN A 27 20.53 -6.60 -3.40
C ASN A 27 19.72 -6.97 -4.65
N LYS A 28 18.52 -7.56 -4.50
CA LYS A 28 17.62 -7.85 -5.63
C LYS A 28 16.96 -6.57 -6.14
N LEU A 29 16.50 -5.72 -5.22
CA LEU A 29 15.93 -4.40 -5.55
C LEU A 29 16.95 -3.53 -6.31
N ASP A 30 18.18 -3.43 -5.82
CA ASP A 30 19.21 -2.59 -6.45
C ASP A 30 19.50 -3.03 -7.90
N ARG A 31 19.57 -4.35 -8.16
CA ARG A 31 19.74 -4.88 -9.52
C ARG A 31 18.54 -4.61 -10.42
N ALA A 32 17.33 -4.77 -9.90
CA ALA A 32 16.10 -4.51 -10.64
C ALA A 32 15.99 -3.04 -11.05
N ILE A 33 16.29 -2.12 -10.13
CA ILE A 33 16.32 -0.68 -10.39
C ILE A 33 17.35 -0.36 -11.48
N ALA A 34 18.56 -0.92 -11.37
CA ALA A 34 19.62 -0.73 -12.38
C ALA A 34 19.23 -1.28 -13.77
N ALA A 35 18.38 -2.31 -13.81
CA ALA A 35 17.85 -2.89 -15.05
C ALA A 35 16.62 -2.14 -15.60
N GLY A 36 16.20 -1.03 -14.98
CA GLY A 36 15.06 -0.23 -15.43
C GLY A 36 13.69 -0.81 -15.04
N VAL A 37 13.63 -1.72 -14.07
CA VAL A 37 12.36 -2.22 -13.56
C VAL A 37 11.69 -1.15 -12.69
N HIS A 38 10.46 -0.79 -13.05
CA HIS A 38 9.69 0.23 -12.35
C HIS A 38 8.54 -0.37 -11.54
N GLY A 39 8.49 0.00 -10.26
CA GLY A 39 7.46 -0.41 -9.33
C GLY A 39 7.64 -1.82 -8.75
N PRO A 40 6.86 -2.18 -7.72
CA PRO A 40 7.03 -3.43 -6.99
C PRO A 40 6.40 -4.65 -7.67
N LYS A 41 5.34 -4.46 -8.47
CA LYS A 41 4.57 -5.56 -9.10
C LYS A 41 5.43 -6.51 -9.96
N PRO A 42 6.36 -6.02 -10.80
CA PRO A 42 7.21 -6.90 -11.59
C PRO A 42 8.15 -7.76 -10.74
N LEU A 43 8.48 -7.34 -9.51
CA LEU A 43 9.46 -7.99 -8.65
C LEU A 43 8.86 -9.03 -7.70
N LEU A 44 7.53 -9.07 -7.59
CA LEU A 44 6.82 -9.97 -6.67
C LEU A 44 7.23 -11.45 -6.82
N PRO A 45 7.36 -12.01 -8.06
CA PRO A 45 7.76 -13.40 -8.22
C PRO A 45 9.19 -13.67 -7.77
N GLU A 46 10.10 -12.70 -7.93
CA GLU A 46 11.53 -12.85 -7.64
C GLU A 46 11.86 -12.71 -6.14
N LEU A 47 11.00 -12.04 -5.39
CA LEU A 47 11.22 -11.68 -4.00
C LEU A 47 10.67 -12.73 -3.00
N ASN A 48 10.20 -13.89 -3.46
CA ASN A 48 9.50 -14.86 -2.62
C ASN A 48 8.42 -14.16 -1.77
N SER A 49 7.58 -13.39 -2.47
CA SER A 49 6.57 -12.54 -1.84
C SER A 49 5.42 -13.35 -1.25
N ILE A 50 4.87 -12.84 -0.15
CA ILE A 50 3.60 -13.33 0.39
C ILE A 50 2.57 -12.20 0.41
N THR A 51 1.31 -12.60 0.34
CA THR A 51 0.17 -11.68 0.50
C THR A 51 -0.46 -11.93 1.87
N VAL A 52 -0.76 -10.85 2.58
CA VAL A 52 -1.43 -10.87 3.87
C VAL A 52 -2.78 -10.19 3.69
N ASP A 53 -3.85 -10.93 3.92
CA ASP A 53 -5.19 -10.37 3.93
C ASP A 53 -5.36 -9.48 5.17
N VAL A 54 -5.78 -8.25 4.93
CA VAL A 54 -6.05 -7.25 5.96
C VAL A 54 -7.47 -6.74 5.79
N THR A 55 -8.11 -6.46 6.91
CA THR A 55 -9.44 -5.83 6.94
C THR A 55 -9.24 -4.38 7.31
N ALA A 56 -9.74 -3.47 6.47
CA ALA A 56 -9.77 -2.05 6.81
C ALA A 56 -10.75 -1.82 7.98
N GLU A 57 -10.32 -1.05 8.97
CA GLU A 57 -11.17 -0.61 10.09
C GLU A 57 -11.91 0.68 9.72
N SER A 58 -11.30 1.47 8.84
CA SER A 58 -11.87 2.67 8.27
C SER A 58 -11.77 2.65 6.74
N GLU A 59 -12.73 3.31 6.09
CA GLU A 59 -12.64 3.58 4.65
C GLU A 59 -11.43 4.46 4.26
N PHE A 60 -10.74 5.04 5.24
CA PHE A 60 -9.54 5.86 5.02
C PHE A 60 -8.22 5.07 5.08
N ASP A 61 -8.20 3.84 5.61
CA ASP A 61 -6.95 3.11 5.91
C ASP A 61 -6.09 2.81 4.66
N PHE A 62 -6.74 2.65 3.51
CA PHE A 62 -6.08 2.41 2.21
C PHE A 62 -6.48 3.43 1.14
N ALA A 63 -7.08 4.55 1.54
CA ALA A 63 -7.48 5.61 0.61
C ALA A 63 -6.25 6.37 0.09
N ASN A 64 -5.94 6.22 -1.20
CA ASN A 64 -4.89 7.00 -1.83
C ASN A 64 -5.41 8.36 -2.27
N ILE A 65 -4.61 9.41 -2.06
CA ILE A 65 -4.86 10.76 -2.56
C ILE A 65 -3.80 11.06 -3.61
N ASN A 66 -4.12 10.79 -4.88
CA ASN A 66 -3.21 10.99 -6.01
C ASN A 66 -3.48 12.31 -6.74
N THR A 67 -4.66 12.90 -6.54
CA THR A 67 -5.15 14.09 -7.24
C THR A 67 -5.72 15.13 -6.30
N GLN A 68 -5.70 16.39 -6.75
CA GLN A 68 -6.34 17.50 -6.03
C GLN A 68 -7.86 17.34 -5.90
N GLN A 69 -8.50 16.59 -6.80
CA GLN A 69 -9.91 16.29 -6.70
C GLN A 69 -10.20 15.31 -5.56
N GLU A 70 -9.39 14.24 -5.43
CA GLU A 70 -9.49 13.29 -4.32
C GLU A 70 -9.26 13.98 -2.97
N LEU A 71 -8.29 14.90 -2.90
CA LEU A 71 -8.04 15.69 -1.70
C LEU A 71 -9.28 16.52 -1.29
N ARG A 72 -9.84 17.30 -2.22
CA ARG A 72 -11.04 18.11 -1.94
C ARG A 72 -12.24 17.25 -1.56
N ALA A 73 -12.41 16.09 -2.19
CA ALA A 73 -13.48 15.16 -1.85
C ALA A 73 -13.30 14.61 -0.42
N LEU A 74 -12.07 14.31 -0.02
CA LEU A 74 -11.76 13.88 1.35
C LEU A 74 -12.01 14.99 2.38
N GLU A 75 -11.58 16.22 2.11
CA GLU A 75 -11.81 17.38 2.99
C GLU A 75 -13.32 17.63 3.23
N GLN A 76 -14.15 17.49 2.19
CA GLN A 76 -15.60 17.61 2.31
C GLN A 76 -16.24 16.50 3.16
N ARG A 77 -15.62 15.31 3.20
CA ARG A 77 -16.09 14.18 4.01
C ARG A 77 -15.66 14.35 5.46
N LEU A 78 -14.40 14.68 5.71
CA LEU A 78 -13.86 14.91 7.06
C LEU A 78 -14.56 16.08 7.79
N SER A 79 -14.86 17.18 7.07
CA SER A 79 -15.61 18.31 7.64
C SER A 79 -17.05 17.97 8.06
N ARG A 80 -17.62 16.87 7.53
CA ARG A 80 -18.92 16.34 7.97
C ARG A 80 -18.79 15.44 9.21
N PHE A 81 -17.64 14.78 9.41
CA PHE A 81 -17.39 13.98 10.61
C PHE A 81 -17.16 14.87 11.85
N GLY A 82 -16.49 16.01 11.71
CA GLY A 82 -16.23 16.92 12.84
C GLY A 82 -17.44 17.74 13.33
N ARG A 83 -18.65 17.54 12.79
CA ARG A 83 -19.87 18.26 13.20
C ARG A 83 -20.88 17.43 13.99
N ASN A 84 -20.65 16.13 14.19
CA ASN A 84 -21.61 15.25 14.87
C ASN A 84 -21.21 14.86 16.31
N ASP A 85 -20.14 15.44 16.86
CA ASP A 85 -19.80 15.29 18.28
C ASP A 85 -20.26 16.52 19.07
N GLY A 86 -21.58 16.68 19.24
CA GLY A 86 -22.16 17.65 20.16
C GLY A 86 -23.34 18.44 19.60
N ASP A 87 -24.54 17.84 19.64
CA ASP A 87 -25.83 18.48 19.92
C ASP A 87 -26.72 17.50 20.66
#